data_AF-A0A8E0RQ64-F1
#
_entry.id   AF-A0A8E0RQ64-F1
#
_cell.length_a   1.000
_cell.length_b   1.000
_cell.length_c   1.000
_cell.angle_alpha   90.00
_cell.angle_beta   90.00
_cell.angle_gamma   90.00
#
_symmetry.space_group_name_H-M   'P 1'
#
loop_
_entity.id
_entity.type
_entity.pdbx_description
1 polymer ?
#
loop_
_entity_poly.entity_id
_entity_poly.type
_entity_poly.pdbx_seq_one_letter_code
_entity_poly.pdbx_strand_id
1 'polypeptide(L)' 'MSTAASLHIKCRNSAYPRADGLQRAVVPDDHVDWRVRWDDYKPVSYTHPKVHGKPWADPDIE' A
#
# COMPACT_ATOMS: atom_id res chain seq x y z
N MET A 1 -2.72 26.18 -11.90
CA MET A 1 -3.25 26.01 -10.53
C MET A 1 -3.36 24.52 -10.29
N SER A 2 -2.53 23.96 -9.41
CA SER A 2 -2.61 22.54 -9.07
C SER A 2 -3.90 22.33 -8.29
N THR A 3 -4.87 21.63 -8.87
CA THR A 3 -5.98 21.09 -8.10
C THR A 3 -5.34 20.10 -7.13
N ALA A 4 -5.29 20.44 -5.84
CA ALA A 4 -4.99 19.47 -4.81
C ALA A 4 -6.10 18.42 -4.85
N ALA A 5 -5.92 17.39 -5.69
CA ALA A 5 -6.80 16.24 -5.72
C ALA A 5 -6.82 15.68 -4.29
N SER A 6 -8.00 15.41 -3.74
CA SER A 6 -8.12 14.80 -2.42
C SER A 6 -7.41 13.43 -2.43
N LEU A 7 -6.14 13.41 -2.03
CA LEU A 7 -5.33 12.20 -2.02
C LEU A 7 -5.80 11.27 -0.90
N HIS A 8 -5.67 9.97 -1.13
CA HIS A 8 -5.97 8.98 -0.11
C HIS A 8 -4.87 9.01 0.98
N ILE A 9 -5.16 9.60 2.14
CA ILE A 9 -4.17 9.78 3.22
C ILE A 9 -4.14 8.62 4.22
N LYS A 10 -5.28 7.95 4.47
CA LYS A 10 -5.37 6.90 5.50
C LYS A 10 -4.57 5.64 5.15
N CYS A 11 -4.44 5.34 3.85
CA CYS A 11 -3.84 4.11 3.33
C CYS A 11 -2.37 4.26 2.92
N ARG A 12 -1.75 5.42 3.12
CA ARG A 12 -0.33 5.69 2.83
C ARG A 12 0.43 6.05 4.10
N ASN A 13 1.75 5.84 4.08
CA ASN A 13 2.70 6.39 5.04
C ASN A 13 2.36 6.08 6.52
N SER A 14 1.68 4.97 6.76
CA SER A 14 1.22 4.52 8.07
C SER A 14 1.54 3.05 8.27
N ALA A 15 1.50 2.61 9.52
CA ALA A 15 1.62 1.20 9.86
C ALA A 15 0.44 0.42 9.28
N TYR A 16 0.69 -0.80 8.80
CA TYR A 16 -0.38 -1.75 8.53
C TYR A 16 -1.12 -2.07 9.83
N PRO A 17 -2.46 -1.96 9.86
CA PRO A 17 -3.22 -2.37 11.03
C PRO A 17 -2.94 -3.83 11.37
N ARG A 18 -2.70 -4.11 12.67
CA ARG A 18 -2.50 -5.48 13.18
C ARG A 18 -1.30 -6.22 12.58
N ALA A 19 -0.30 -5.50 12.08
CA ALA A 19 0.93 -6.07 11.53
C ALA A 19 2.16 -5.71 12.38
N ASP A 20 2.00 -5.65 13.71
CA ASP A 20 3.08 -5.45 14.69
C ASP A 20 4.04 -4.30 14.36
N GLY A 21 3.50 -3.19 13.87
CA GLY A 21 4.27 -1.98 13.56
C GLY A 21 4.91 -1.96 12.16
N LEU A 22 4.62 -2.94 11.29
CA LEU A 22 5.09 -2.95 9.91
C LEU A 22 4.66 -1.69 9.16
N GLN A 23 5.63 -0.93 8.65
CA GLN A 23 5.39 0.32 7.94
C GLN A 23 5.19 0.11 6.44
N ARG A 24 4.30 0.90 5.85
CA ARG A 24 4.20 1.03 4.39
C ARG A 24 5.44 1.76 3.84
N ALA A 25 5.74 1.52 2.57
CA ALA A 25 6.68 2.39 1.86
C ALA A 25 6.13 3.83 1.84
N VAL A 26 7.03 4.80 2.00
CA VAL A 26 6.65 6.21 1.96
C VAL A 26 6.35 6.59 0.51
N VAL A 27 5.15 7.09 0.26
CA VAL A 27 4.67 7.57 -1.03
C VAL A 27 4.46 9.07 -0.95
N PRO A 28 5.33 9.88 -1.60
CA PRO A 28 5.13 11.31 -1.80
C PRO A 28 3.83 11.62 -2.57
N ASP A 29 3.27 12.80 -2.36
CA ASP A 29 1.98 13.18 -2.94
C ASP A 29 2.00 13.30 -4.47
N ASP A 30 3.14 13.67 -5.06
CA ASP A 30 3.38 13.73 -6.50
C ASP A 30 3.56 12.36 -7.17
N HIS A 31 3.72 11.30 -6.37
CA HIS A 31 3.91 9.91 -6.85
C HIS A 31 2.73 9.00 -6.50
N VAL A 32 1.59 9.56 -6.10
CA VAL A 32 0.35 8.79 -5.83
C VAL A 32 -0.30 8.29 -7.11
N ASP A 33 -0.23 9.08 -8.18
CA ASP A 33 -0.83 8.74 -9.46
C ASP A 33 0.02 7.69 -10.18
N TRP A 34 -0.56 6.53 -10.46
CA TRP A 34 0.11 5.44 -11.18
C TRP A 34 0.60 5.82 -12.59
N ARG A 35 0.10 6.90 -13.18
CA ARG A 35 0.60 7.43 -14.47
C ARG A 35 1.97 8.08 -14.33
N VAL A 36 2.39 8.43 -13.13
CA VAL A 36 3.72 8.96 -12.83
C VAL A 36 4.69 7.80 -12.78
N ARG A 37 5.70 7.83 -13.66
CA ARG A 37 6.77 6.83 -13.66
C ARG A 37 7.56 6.93 -12.36
N TRP A 38 7.71 5.81 -11.67
CA TRP A 38 8.48 5.73 -10.44
C TRP A 38 9.25 4.41 -10.33
N ASP A 39 10.45 4.39 -10.89
CA ASP A 39 11.27 3.17 -10.97
C ASP A 39 11.82 2.74 -9.59
N ASP A 40 11.93 3.69 -8.66
CA ASP A 40 12.41 3.44 -7.29
C ASP A 40 11.30 3.02 -6.32
N TYR A 41 10.05 2.89 -6.79
CA TYR A 41 8.95 2.45 -5.93
C TYR A 41 9.14 0.98 -5.51
N LYS A 42 9.47 0.78 -4.24
CA LYS A 42 9.75 -0.53 -3.63
C LYS A 42 8.79 -0.77 -2.46
N PRO A 43 7.52 -1.13 -2.72
CA PRO A 43 6.57 -1.42 -1.66
C PRO A 43 6.96 -2.67 -0.87
N VAL A 44 6.57 -2.70 0.41
CA VAL A 44 6.69 -3.92 1.21
C VAL A 44 5.66 -4.94 0.72
N SER A 45 6.13 -6.12 0.31
CA SER A 45 5.26 -7.27 0.05
C SER A 45 4.83 -7.89 1.38
N TYR A 46 3.54 -7.79 1.69
CA TYR A 46 3.00 -8.29 2.95
C TYR A 46 1.54 -8.71 2.82
N THR A 47 1.27 -9.95 3.22
CA THR A 47 -0.07 -10.49 3.48
C THR A 47 -0.09 -11.01 4.92
N HIS A 48 -1.13 -10.67 5.68
CA HIS A 48 -1.19 -11.09 7.08
C HIS A 48 -1.36 -12.61 7.18
N PRO A 49 -0.63 -13.34 8.06
CA PRO A 49 -0.65 -14.80 8.12
C PRO A 49 -2.04 -15.43 8.25
N LYS A 50 -2.94 -14.77 9.00
CA LYS A 50 -4.35 -15.16 9.15
C LYS A 50 -5.19 -15.11 7.86
N VAL A 51 -4.68 -14.58 6.76
CA VAL A 51 -5.37 -14.55 5.46
C VAL A 51 -5.21 -15.89 4.74
N HIS A 52 -4.04 -16.53 4.83
CA HIS A 52 -3.76 -17.74 4.07
C HIS A 52 -4.66 -18.91 4.49
N GLY A 53 -5.20 -19.62 3.49
CA GLY A 53 -6.04 -20.81 3.67
C GLY A 53 -7.40 -20.55 4.30
N LYS A 54 -7.89 -19.31 4.32
CA LYS A 54 -9.23 -18.99 4.83
C LYS A 54 -10.30 -19.16 3.75
N PRO A 55 -11.51 -19.63 4.10
CA PRO A 55 -12.59 -19.83 3.13
C PRO A 55 -13.12 -18.52 2.51
N TRP A 56 -12.80 -17.38 3.12
CA TRP A 56 -13.17 -16.04 2.64
C TRP A 56 -12.03 -15.34 1.89
N ALA A 57 -10.84 -15.94 1.85
CA ALA A 57 -9.67 -15.37 1.20
C ALA A 57 -9.39 -16.10 -0.12
N ASP A 58 -8.96 -15.34 -1.12
CA ASP A 58 -8.48 -15.92 -2.36
C ASP A 58 -7.14 -16.65 -2.14
N PRO A 59 -6.80 -17.63 -3.00
CA PRO A 59 -5.47 -18.22 -3.05
C PRO A 59 -4.38 -17.17 -3.39
N ASP A 60 -3.14 -17.46 -2.99
CA ASP A 60 -2.00 -16.64 -3.41
C ASP A 60 -1.79 -16.74 -4.94
N ILE A 61 -1.29 -15.65 -5.54
CA ILE A 61 -0.95 -15.60 -6.96
C ILE A 61 0.45 -16.22 -7.14
N GLU A 62 0.58 -17.19 -8.05
CA GLU A 62 1.86 -17.83 -8.42
C GLU A 62 2.75 -16.94 -9.31
#